data_AF-A0A835FHA8-F1
#
_entry.id   AF-A0A835FHA8-F1
#
_cell.length_a   1.000
_cell.length_b   1.000
_cell.length_c   1.000
_cell.angle_alpha   90.00
_cell.angle_beta   90.00
_cell.angle_gamma   90.00
#
_symmetry.space_group_name_H-M   'P 1'
#
loop_
_entity.id
_entity.type
_entity.pdbx_description
1 polymer ?
#
loop_
_entity_poly.entity_id
_entity_poly.type
_entity_poly.pdbx_seq_one_letter_code
_entity_poly.pdbx_strand_id
1 'polypeptide(L)'
;MNIDETLLLLLFTCPFSLQCWQMIGIHRDSTLSVTEMVLQARQLFGLQSFREIVLIASWCIWTHQNSIIFDRASISLDRWNFSFKDEIGLVLHRAKASLKQELDYWISNLTF
;
A
#
# COMPACT_ATOMS: atom_id res chain seq x y z
N MET A 1 0.05 22.75 12.56
CA MET A 1 0.49 21.51 11.89
C MET A 1 -0.62 21.10 10.95
N ASN A 2 -0.36 21.01 9.65
CA ASN A 2 -1.38 20.67 8.66
C ASN A 2 -1.63 19.15 8.71
N ILE A 3 -2.89 18.73 8.89
CA ILE A 3 -3.28 17.32 8.99
C ILE A 3 -2.86 16.56 7.72
N ASP A 4 -2.98 17.21 6.56
CA ASP A 4 -2.62 16.64 5.27
C ASP A 4 -1.12 16.33 5.18
N GLU A 5 -0.28 17.22 5.70
CA GLU A 5 1.18 17.04 5.74
C GLU A 5 1.57 15.87 6.66
N THR A 6 0.86 15.72 7.78
CA THR A 6 1.08 14.63 8.73
C THR A 6 0.69 13.28 8.13
N LEU A 7 -0.46 13.22 7.44
CA LEU A 7 -0.93 12.01 6.77
C LEU A 7 0.00 11.60 5.63
N LEU A 8 0.46 12.55 4.82
CA LEU A 8 1.40 12.29 3.73
C LEU A 8 2.74 11.77 4.26
N LEU A 9 3.26 12.35 5.34
CA LEU A 9 4.49 11.88 5.98
C LEU A 9 4.32 10.43 6.48
N LEU A 10 3.20 10.16 7.16
CA LEU A 10 2.88 8.86 7.73
C LEU A 10 2.74 7.76 6.68
N LEU A 11 2.06 8.08 5.57
CA LEU A 11 1.75 7.12 4.52
C LEU A 11 2.88 6.95 3.50
N PHE A 12 3.69 7.96 3.23
CA PHE A 12 4.60 7.95 2.07
C PHE A 12 6.05 8.29 2.37
N THR A 13 6.39 8.67 3.60
CA THR A 13 7.74 9.12 3.94
C THR A 13 8.35 8.39 5.13
N CYS A 14 7.55 7.86 6.05
CA CYS A 14 8.10 7.17 7.22
C CYS A 14 8.80 5.85 6.84
N PRO A 15 9.86 5.42 7.56
CA PRO A 15 10.62 4.22 7.19
C PRO A 15 9.80 2.95 7.07
N PHE A 16 8.76 2.82 7.89
CA PHE A 16 7.85 1.68 7.84
C PHE A 16 7.00 1.69 6.55
N SER A 17 6.38 2.83 6.22
CA SER A 17 5.55 2.93 5.02
C SER A 17 6.38 2.75 3.75
N LEU A 18 7.62 3.26 3.72
CA LEU A 18 8.53 3.05 2.59
C LEU A 18 8.82 1.57 2.33
N GLN A 19 9.06 0.79 3.39
CA GLN A 19 9.24 -0.65 3.26
C GLN A 19 7.96 -1.37 2.78
N CYS A 20 6.79 -0.94 3.25
CA CYS A 20 5.50 -1.44 2.77
C CYS A 20 5.33 -1.20 1.26
N TRP A 21 5.64 0.00 0.77
CA TRP A 21 5.56 0.31 -0.67
C TRP A 21 6.55 -0.50 -1.49
N GLN A 22 7.79 -0.65 -1.01
CA GLN A 22 8.82 -1.47 -1.67
C GLN A 22 8.39 -2.93 -1.80
N MET A 23 7.74 -3.49 -0.79
CA MET A 23 7.20 -4.85 -0.78
C MET A 23 6.19 -5.11 -1.92
N ILE A 24 5.52 -4.07 -2.41
CA ILE A 24 4.56 -4.17 -3.53
C ILE A 24 5.10 -3.55 -4.83
N GLY A 25 6.42 -3.32 -4.91
CA GLY A 25 7.09 -2.83 -6.11
C GLY A 25 7.03 -1.31 -6.31
N ILE A 26 6.51 -0.54 -5.36
CA ILE A 26 6.43 0.92 -5.43
C ILE A 26 7.63 1.52 -4.70
N HIS A 27 8.47 2.25 -5.42
CA HIS A 27 9.69 2.84 -4.88
C HIS A 27 9.52 4.35 -4.68
N ARG A 28 10.05 4.85 -3.55
CA ARG A 28 10.08 6.29 -3.28
C ARG A 28 11.23 6.94 -4.03
N ASP A 29 10.89 7.93 -4.84
CA ASP A 29 11.85 8.91 -5.35
C ASP A 29 11.84 10.13 -4.43
N SER A 30 12.97 10.41 -3.78
CA SER A 30 13.13 11.54 -2.86
C SER A 30 13.16 12.90 -3.57
N THR A 31 13.34 12.92 -4.90
CA THR A 31 13.33 14.15 -5.70
C THR A 31 11.92 14.60 -6.06
N LEU A 32 10.92 13.72 -5.90
CA LEU A 32 9.53 13.96 -6.27
C LEU A 32 8.65 14.28 -5.06
N SER A 33 7.63 15.12 -5.28
CA SER A 33 6.51 15.21 -4.34
C SER A 33 5.78 13.86 -4.22
N VAL A 34 4.98 13.68 -3.17
CA VAL A 34 4.19 12.45 -3.01
C VAL A 34 3.22 12.26 -4.18
N THR A 35 2.59 13.32 -4.64
CA THR A 35 1.65 13.30 -5.77
C THR A 35 2.35 12.86 -7.06
N GLU A 36 3.53 13.43 -7.36
CA GLU A 36 4.32 13.04 -8.53
C GLU A 36 4.79 11.59 -8.46
N MET A 37 5.21 11.14 -7.28
CA MET A 37 5.59 9.75 -7.07
C MET A 37 4.42 8.78 -7.31
N VAL A 38 3.21 9.09 -6.83
CA VAL A 38 2.03 8.25 -7.08
C VAL A 38 1.66 8.23 -8.57
N LEU A 39 1.79 9.37 -9.26
CA LEU A 39 1.55 9.46 -10.70
C LEU A 39 2.59 8.65 -11.51
N GLN A 40 3.86 8.73 -11.13
CA GLN A 40 4.94 7.95 -11.73
C GLN A 40 4.73 6.45 -11.47
N ALA A 41 4.42 6.07 -10.23
CA ALA A 41 4.11 4.69 -9.88
C ALA A 41 2.95 4.17 -10.73
N ARG A 42 1.87 4.95 -10.91
CA ARG A 42 0.75 4.56 -11.79
C ARG A 42 1.18 4.25 -13.22
N GLN A 43 2.08 5.07 -13.79
CA GLN A 43 2.57 4.89 -15.15
C GLN A 43 3.45 3.64 -15.28
N LEU A 44 4.25 3.34 -14.27
CA LEU A 44 5.19 2.21 -14.27
C LEU A 44 4.53 0.88 -13.89
N PHE A 45 3.51 0.90 -13.03
CA PHE A 45 2.90 -0.30 -12.46
C PHE A 45 2.14 -1.13 -13.50
N GLY A 46 1.51 -0.46 -14.47
CA GLY A 46 0.91 -1.10 -15.65
C GLY A 46 -0.38 -1.89 -15.42
N LEU A 47 -0.87 -2.02 -14.17
CA LEU A 47 -2.14 -2.71 -13.87
C LEU A 47 -3.32 -1.75 -13.81
N GLN A 48 -4.49 -2.21 -14.29
CA GLN A 48 -5.75 -1.45 -14.19
C GLN A 48 -6.19 -1.28 -12.72
N SER A 49 -5.74 -2.20 -11.87
CA SER A 49 -6.00 -2.26 -10.44
C SER A 49 -5.10 -1.36 -9.58
N PHE A 50 -4.20 -0.57 -10.17
CA PHE A 50 -3.23 0.23 -9.43
C PHE A 50 -3.87 1.09 -8.33
N ARG A 51 -5.01 1.73 -8.64
CA ARG A 51 -5.70 2.59 -7.67
C ARG A 51 -6.18 1.79 -6.47
N GLU A 52 -6.79 0.65 -6.70
CA GLU A 52 -7.30 -0.26 -5.66
C GLU A 52 -6.14 -0.75 -4.78
N ILE A 53 -5.01 -1.15 -5.39
CA ILE A 53 -3.80 -1.56 -4.67
C ILE A 53 -3.29 -0.43 -3.76
N VAL A 54 -3.13 0.79 -4.30
CA VAL A 54 -2.64 1.94 -3.52
C VAL A 54 -3.58 2.31 -2.38
N LEU A 55 -4.89 2.28 -2.62
CA LEU A 55 -5.88 2.56 -1.56
C LEU A 55 -5.81 1.52 -0.44
N ILE A 56 -5.74 0.23 -0.79
CA ILE A 56 -5.70 -0.86 0.20
C ILE A 56 -4.37 -0.85 0.97
N ALA A 57 -3.25 -0.65 0.28
CA ALA A 57 -1.94 -0.51 0.92
C ALA A 57 -1.91 0.68 1.89
N SER A 58 -2.44 1.85 1.47
CA SER A 58 -2.54 3.04 2.33
C SER A 58 -3.40 2.77 3.57
N TRP A 59 -4.54 2.09 3.39
CA TRP A 59 -5.42 1.67 4.48
C TRP A 59 -4.70 0.74 5.46
N CYS A 60 -3.97 -0.26 4.96
CA CYS A 60 -3.20 -1.19 5.79
C CYS A 60 -2.06 -0.51 6.54
N ILE A 61 -1.38 0.47 5.92
CA ILE A 61 -0.35 1.27 6.60
C ILE A 61 -0.99 2.08 7.73
N TRP A 62 -2.09 2.78 7.44
CA TRP A 62 -2.77 3.62 8.42
C TRP A 62 -3.29 2.81 9.62
N THR A 63 -3.96 1.68 9.37
CA THR A 63 -4.45 0.78 10.43
C THR A 63 -3.32 0.19 11.26
N HIS A 64 -2.23 -0.26 10.63
CA HIS A 64 -1.07 -0.77 11.36
C HIS A 64 -0.47 0.27 12.30
N GLN A 65 -0.30 1.51 11.81
CA GLN A 65 0.24 2.60 12.62
C GLN A 65 -0.70 3.00 13.75
N ASN A 66 -2.02 3.00 13.52
CA ASN A 66 -2.99 3.21 14.58
C ASN A 66 -2.89 2.13 15.67
N SER A 67 -2.72 0.85 15.32
CA SER A 67 -2.54 -0.20 16.33
C SER A 67 -1.26 -0.05 17.14
N ILE A 68 -0.20 0.56 16.58
CA ILE A 68 0.99 0.89 17.38
C ILE A 68 0.66 1.97 18.41
N ILE A 69 -0.08 3.00 18.02
CA ILE A 69 -0.43 4.14 18.87
C ILE A 69 -1.45 3.74 19.95
N PHE A 70 -2.51 3.05 19.56
CA PHE A 70 -3.66 2.78 20.43
C PHE A 70 -3.58 1.44 21.14
N ASP A 71 -3.00 0.42 20.51
CA ASP A 71 -2.98 -0.96 21.04
C ASP A 71 -1.59 -1.40 21.52
N ARG A 72 -0.58 -0.50 21.47
CA ARG A 72 0.84 -0.79 21.79
C ARG A 72 1.39 -1.96 20.98
N ALA A 73 0.90 -2.17 19.76
CA ALA A 73 1.45 -3.15 18.85
C ALA A 73 2.90 -2.80 18.47
N SER A 74 3.69 -3.80 18.09
CA SER A 74 5.02 -3.61 17.51
C SER A 74 4.96 -3.23 16.03
N ILE A 75 6.01 -2.60 15.51
CA ILE A 75 6.19 -2.50 14.05
C ILE A 75 6.43 -3.90 13.49
N SER A 76 5.69 -4.30 12.44
CA SER A 76 5.88 -5.61 11.79
C SER A 76 5.44 -5.56 10.32
N LEU A 77 6.40 -5.76 9.42
CA LEU A 77 6.12 -5.86 7.98
C LEU A 77 5.33 -7.13 7.64
N ASP A 78 5.59 -8.25 8.31
CA ASP A 78 4.85 -9.49 8.09
C ASP A 78 3.36 -9.32 8.41
N ARG A 79 3.04 -8.67 9.53
CA ARG A 79 1.65 -8.36 9.89
C ARG A 79 1.00 -7.44 8.87
N TRP A 80 1.71 -6.40 8.43
CA TRP A 80 1.20 -5.53 7.39
C TRP A 80 0.94 -6.28 6.08
N ASN A 81 1.87 -7.12 5.64
CA ASN A 81 1.75 -7.93 4.42
C ASN A 81 0.57 -8.91 4.51
N PHE A 82 0.39 -9.55 5.67
CA PHE A 82 -0.76 -10.40 5.93
C PHE A 82 -2.07 -9.61 5.80
N SER A 83 -2.19 -8.48 6.50
CA SER A 83 -3.39 -7.62 6.43
C SER A 83 -3.64 -7.10 5.01
N PHE A 84 -2.60 -6.73 4.28
CA PHE A 84 -2.70 -6.28 2.90
C PHE A 84 -3.26 -7.37 1.97
N LYS A 85 -2.75 -8.60 2.06
CA LYS A 85 -3.26 -9.73 1.27
C LYS A 85 -4.71 -10.07 1.62
N ASP A 86 -5.06 -10.03 2.90
CA ASP A 86 -6.43 -10.29 3.37
C ASP A 86 -7.42 -9.23 2.85
N GLU A 87 -7.08 -7.95 2.99
CA GLU A 87 -7.89 -6.83 2.51
C GLU A 87 -8.06 -6.83 0.98
N ILE A 88 -7.00 -7.16 0.22
CA ILE A 88 -7.17 -7.36 -1.22
C ILE A 88 -8.13 -8.53 -1.50
N GLY A 89 -7.99 -9.66 -0.80
CA GLY A 89 -8.91 -10.79 -0.93
C GLY A 89 -10.38 -10.39 -0.77
N LEU A 90 -10.69 -9.53 0.21
CA LEU A 90 -12.03 -9.01 0.44
C LEU A 90 -12.52 -8.09 -0.69
N VAL A 91 -11.65 -7.21 -1.19
CA VAL A 91 -11.98 -6.33 -2.33
C VAL A 91 -12.22 -7.15 -3.60
N LEU A 92 -11.43 -8.21 -3.82
CA LEU A 92 -11.56 -9.12 -4.96
C LEU A 92 -12.88 -9.87 -4.98
N HIS A 93 -13.45 -10.19 -3.83
CA HIS A 93 -14.75 -10.85 -3.76
C HIS A 93 -15.87 -10.02 -4.42
N ARG A 94 -15.73 -8.69 -4.47
CA ARG A 94 -16.72 -7.78 -5.07
C ARG A 94 -16.27 -7.23 -6.44
N ALA A 95 -15.09 -7.63 -6.91
CA ALA A 95 -14.51 -7.16 -8.15
C ALA A 95 -15.10 -7.86 -9.38
N LYS A 96 -14.99 -7.22 -10.55
CA LYS A 96 -15.26 -7.87 -11.85
C LYS A 96 -14.27 -9.03 -12.05
N ALA A 97 -14.71 -10.09 -12.73
CA ALA A 97 -13.89 -11.29 -12.96
C ALA A 97 -12.52 -10.99 -13.59
N SER A 98 -12.44 -10.03 -14.53
CA SER A 98 -11.18 -9.62 -15.15
C SER A 98 -10.20 -8.99 -14.16
N LEU A 99 -10.70 -8.10 -13.29
CA LEU A 99 -9.92 -7.46 -12.22
C LEU A 99 -9.46 -8.50 -11.20
N LYS A 100 -10.33 -9.48 -10.90
CA LYS A 100 -9.99 -10.58 -10.01
C LYS A 100 -8.81 -11.40 -10.53
N GLN A 101 -8.87 -11.83 -11.79
CA GLN A 101 -7.82 -12.63 -12.40
C GLN A 101 -6.47 -11.91 -12.48
N GLU A 102 -6.48 -10.62 -12.86
CA GLU A 102 -5.27 -9.78 -12.92
C GLU A 102 -4.61 -9.66 -11.55
N LEU A 103 -5.39 -9.39 -10.50
CA LEU A 103 -4.89 -9.21 -9.14
C LEU A 103 -4.48 -10.52 -8.46
N ASP A 104 -5.22 -11.61 -8.65
CA ASP A 104 -4.85 -12.95 -8.14
C ASP A 104 -3.49 -13.37 -8.71
N TYR A 105 -3.28 -13.16 -10.00
CA TYR A 105 -1.99 -13.40 -10.66
C TYR A 105 -0.89 -12.50 -10.07
N TRP A 106 -1.15 -11.20 -9.94
CA TRP A 106 -0.18 -10.26 -9.40
C TRP A 106 0.24 -10.60 -7.96
N ILE A 107 -0.71 -10.84 -7.05
CA ILE A 107 -0.42 -11.20 -5.64
C ILE A 107 0.40 -12.48 -5.56
N SER A 108 0.07 -13.49 -6.38
CA SER A 108 0.79 -14.77 -6.38
C SER A 108 2.24 -14.64 -6.82
N ASN A 109 2.57 -13.59 -7.59
CA ASN A 109 3.92 -13.28 -8.06
C ASN A 109 4.64 -12.24 -7.20
N LEU A 110 4.05 -11.77 -6.10
CA LEU A 110 4.79 -11.00 -5.09
C LEU A 110 5.73 -11.95 -4.36
N THR A 111 6.96 -12.09 -4.88
CA THR A 111 8.05 -12.78 -4.21
C THR A 111 8.53 -11.95 -3.01
N PHE A 112 8.51 -12.56 -1.83
CA PHE A 112 9.18 -12.07 -0.63
C PHE A 112 10.31 -13.03 -0.27
#